data_AF-A0AAW9JW33-F1
#
_entry.id   AF-A0AAW9JW33-F1
#
_cell.length_a   1.000
_cell.length_b   1.000
_cell.length_c   1.000
_cell.angle_alpha   90.00
_cell.angle_beta   90.00
_cell.angle_gamma   90.00
#
_symmetry.space_group_name_H-M   'P 1'
#
loop_
_entity.id
_entity.type
_entity.pdbx_description
1 polymer ?
#
loop_
_entity_poly.entity_id
_entity_poly.type
_entity_poly.pdbx_seq_one_letter_code
_entity_poly.pdbx_strand_id
1 'polypeptide(L)'
;GNYDLHELKSKMEHPEKELISTQLAADKNIEANFHGEPQGLTLYWGSANGHFLIRMYEKAKERAKKERKDYDMVLEEYGVVNRYELQLREHYAEFVIEELAR
;
A
#
# COMPACT_ATOMS: atom_id res chain seq x y z
N GLY A 1 4.96 -14.54 2.28
CA GLY A 1 6.05 -13.58 2.55
C GLY A 1 5.57 -12.20 2.15
N ASN A 2 5.79 -11.19 2.97
CA ASN A 2 5.46 -9.81 2.63
C ASN A 2 6.54 -9.26 1.69
N TYR A 3 6.13 -8.70 0.54
CA TYR A 3 7.04 -8.09 -0.42
C TYR A 3 7.62 -6.79 0.15
N ASP A 4 8.91 -6.53 -0.04
CA ASP A 4 9.55 -5.29 0.44
C ASP A 4 9.05 -4.07 -0.35
N LEU A 5 8.31 -3.18 0.33
CA LEU A 5 7.74 -2.00 -0.30
C LEU A 5 8.81 -0.95 -0.66
N HIS A 6 9.98 -0.95 0.00
CA HIS A 6 11.08 -0.07 -0.38
C HIS A 6 11.75 -0.54 -1.67
N GLU A 7 11.90 -1.86 -1.85
CA GLU A 7 12.31 -2.43 -3.13
C GLU A 7 11.29 -2.08 -4.23
N LEU A 8 9.99 -2.17 -3.93
CA LEU A 8 8.95 -1.80 -4.89
C LEU A 8 9.01 -0.32 -5.29
N LYS A 9 9.18 0.58 -4.31
CA LYS A 9 9.35 2.02 -4.53
C LYS A 9 10.56 2.29 -5.44
N SER A 10 11.69 1.63 -5.17
CA SER A 10 12.90 1.78 -5.98
C SER A 10 12.69 1.35 -7.43
N LYS A 11 11.96 0.25 -7.67
CA LYS A 11 11.59 -0.21 -9.02
C LYS A 11 10.64 0.77 -9.75
N MET A 12 9.74 1.43 -9.02
CA MET A 12 8.88 2.48 -9.60
C MET A 12 9.66 3.73 -10.01
N GLU A 13 10.67 4.10 -9.23
CA GLU A 13 11.51 5.28 -9.48
C GLU A 13 12.56 5.05 -10.58
N HIS A 14 12.91 3.78 -10.84
CA HIS A 14 13.90 3.36 -11.86
C HIS A 14 13.29 2.36 -12.88
N PRO A 15 12.30 2.79 -13.67
CA PRO A 15 11.58 1.90 -14.60
C PRO A 15 12.47 1.28 -15.69
N GLU A 16 13.64 1.86 -15.96
CA GLU A 16 14.66 1.34 -16.88
C GLU A 16 15.33 0.04 -16.41
N LYS A 17 15.09 -0.37 -15.15
CA LYS A 17 15.76 -1.51 -14.50
C LYS A 17 14.86 -2.72 -14.17
N GLU A 18 13.62 -2.78 -14.67
CA GLU A 18 12.67 -3.93 -14.69
C GLU A 18 11.30 -3.74 -13.98
N LEU A 19 10.28 -4.36 -14.62
CA LEU A 19 9.10 -5.07 -14.07
C LEU A 19 7.82 -4.32 -13.62
N ILE A 20 7.68 -3.00 -13.75
CA ILE A 20 6.38 -2.34 -13.50
C ILE A 20 5.87 -1.65 -14.77
N SER A 21 5.10 -2.39 -15.57
CA SER A 21 4.28 -1.82 -16.65
C SER A 21 2.87 -1.61 -16.13
N THR A 22 2.46 -0.34 -15.99
CA THR A 22 1.09 0.02 -15.62
C THR A 22 0.67 1.28 -16.36
N GLN A 23 -0.60 1.33 -16.75
CA GLN A 23 -1.22 2.54 -17.31
C GLN A 23 -1.67 3.51 -16.21
N LEU A 24 -1.64 3.08 -14.95
CA LEU A 24 -2.03 3.90 -13.82
C LEU A 24 -0.91 4.86 -13.47
N ALA A 25 -1.21 6.16 -13.43
CA ALA A 25 -0.29 7.13 -12.87
C ALA A 25 0.02 6.77 -11.40
N ALA A 26 1.30 6.70 -11.05
CA ALA A 26 1.74 6.67 -9.66
C ALA A 26 1.47 8.05 -9.06
N ASP A 27 0.40 8.16 -8.28
CA ASP A 27 -0.15 9.46 -7.89
C ASP A 27 0.71 10.08 -6.77
N LYS A 28 1.06 9.31 -5.74
CA LYS A 28 1.89 9.76 -4.59
C LYS A 28 2.60 8.60 -3.90
N ASN A 29 3.86 8.80 -3.48
CA ASN A 29 4.52 7.96 -2.47
C ASN A 29 4.54 8.76 -1.16
N ILE A 30 4.08 8.16 -0.06
CA ILE A 30 4.08 8.80 1.27
C ILE A 30 4.96 7.99 2.20
N GLU A 31 6.01 8.64 2.68
CA GLU A 31 6.93 8.10 3.69
C GLU A 31 6.81 8.95 4.95
N ALA A 32 6.32 8.34 6.03
CA ALA A 32 6.25 9.00 7.31
C ALA A 32 7.60 8.88 8.01
N ASN A 33 8.17 10.00 8.48
CA ASN A 33 9.39 10.02 9.28
C ASN A 33 9.13 10.71 10.63
N PHE A 34 9.73 10.22 11.71
CA PHE A 34 9.70 10.87 13.03
C PHE A 34 11.11 10.87 13.62
N HIS A 35 11.65 12.06 13.90
CA HIS A 35 13.06 12.24 14.31
C HIS A 35 14.11 11.57 13.41
N GLY A 36 13.83 11.48 12.10
CA GLY A 36 14.71 10.81 11.13
C GLY A 36 14.49 9.30 11.00
N GLU A 37 13.65 8.71 11.85
CA GLU A 37 13.30 7.29 11.78
C GLU A 37 12.09 7.04 10.87
N PRO A 38 12.15 6.09 9.92
CA PRO A 38 11.02 5.70 9.07
C PRO A 38 9.87 5.10 9.88
N GLN A 39 8.72 5.78 9.87
CA GLN A 39 7.47 5.39 10.54
C GLN A 39 6.49 4.66 9.63
N GLY A 40 6.86 4.40 8.38
CA GLY A 40 6.06 3.62 7.44
C GLY A 40 6.03 4.19 6.03
N LEU A 41 6.03 3.30 5.05
CA LEU A 41 5.85 3.59 3.63
C LEU A 41 4.43 3.26 3.18
N THR A 42 3.85 4.13 2.35
CA THR A 42 2.62 3.90 1.59
C THR A 42 2.81 4.30 0.13
N LEU A 43 2.48 3.39 -0.78
CA LEU A 43 2.53 3.57 -2.23
C LEU A 43 1.11 3.63 -2.79
N TYR A 44 0.87 4.55 -3.72
CA TYR A 44 -0.43 4.77 -4.35
C TYR A 44 -0.35 4.69 -5.88
N TRP A 45 -1.31 3.99 -6.51
CA TRP A 45 -1.52 4.00 -7.97
C TRP A 45 -2.96 4.32 -8.32
N GLY A 46 -3.17 5.22 -9.26
CA GLY A 46 -4.50 5.76 -9.56
C GLY A 46 -4.90 6.84 -8.57
N SER A 47 -6.16 7.28 -8.61
CA SER A 47 -6.62 8.46 -7.87
C SER A 47 -7.65 8.12 -6.80
N ALA A 48 -7.54 8.75 -5.62
CA ALA A 48 -8.53 8.62 -4.54
C ALA A 48 -9.94 9.11 -4.93
N ASN A 49 -10.00 10.06 -5.87
CA ASN A 49 -11.23 10.59 -6.44
C ASN A 49 -11.63 9.89 -7.76
N GLY A 50 -10.76 9.03 -8.29
CA GLY A 50 -11.04 8.23 -9.48
C GLY A 50 -11.84 6.97 -9.17
N HIS A 51 -12.15 6.21 -10.20
CA HIS A 51 -12.87 4.94 -10.08
C HIS A 51 -12.02 3.80 -9.51
N PHE A 52 -10.69 3.97 -9.53
CA PHE A 52 -9.73 2.92 -9.18
C PHE A 52 -8.51 3.51 -8.45
N LEU A 53 -8.17 2.92 -7.30
CA LEU A 53 -6.99 3.26 -6.52
C LEU A 53 -6.40 2.00 -5.88
N ILE A 54 -5.10 1.79 -6.04
CA ILE A 54 -4.34 0.78 -5.30
C ILE A 54 -3.54 1.47 -4.21
N ARG A 55 -3.54 0.87 -3.01
CA ARG A 55 -2.66 1.26 -1.91
C ARG A 55 -1.86 0.07 -1.41
N MET A 56 -0.57 0.25 -1.23
CA MET A 56 0.28 -0.74 -0.58
C MET A 56 1.04 -0.08 0.56
N TYR A 57 0.94 -0.61 1.78
CA TYR A 57 1.57 0.02 2.94
C TYR A 57 2.00 -0.93 4.03
N GLU A 58 2.98 -0.46 4.82
CA GLU A 58 3.48 -1.15 6.01
C GLU A 58 2.46 -1.04 7.16
N LYS A 59 1.53 -2.01 7.20
CA LYS A 59 0.40 -2.03 8.12
C LYS A 59 0.81 -2.11 9.58
N ALA A 60 1.85 -2.89 9.90
CA ALA A 60 2.35 -3.00 11.26
C ALA A 60 2.88 -1.64 11.78
N LYS A 61 3.65 -0.91 10.97
CA LYS A 61 4.13 0.44 11.33
C LYS A 61 3.00 1.45 11.43
N GLU A 62 2.02 1.39 10.51
CA GLU A 62 0.82 2.23 10.57
C GLU A 62 0.01 2.02 11.85
N ARG A 63 -0.16 0.76 12.28
CA ARG A 63 -0.82 0.41 13.54
C ARG A 63 0.00 0.80 14.76
N ALA A 64 1.29 0.50 14.79
CA ALA A 64 2.20 0.88 15.87
C ALA A 64 2.10 2.38 16.16
N LYS A 65 2.12 3.21 15.09
CA LYS A 65 1.92 4.65 15.18
C LYS A 65 0.54 5.05 15.73
N LYS A 66 -0.54 4.45 15.21
CA LYS A 66 -1.93 4.80 15.62
C LYS A 66 -2.26 4.36 17.04
N GLU A 67 -1.83 3.17 17.41
CA GLU A 67 -2.11 2.52 18.69
C GLU A 67 -1.07 2.92 19.76
N ARG A 68 0.01 3.62 19.38
CA ARG A 68 1.15 3.98 20.25
C ARG A 68 1.75 2.74 20.92
N LYS A 69 1.90 1.67 20.15
CA LYS A 69 2.48 0.39 20.57
C LYS A 69 3.83 0.19 19.89
N ASP A 70 4.68 -0.61 20.50
CA ASP A 70 5.92 -1.07 19.86
C ASP A 70 5.61 -1.95 18.65
N TYR A 71 6.45 -1.85 17.63
CA TYR A 71 6.29 -2.58 16.37
C TYR A 71 6.23 -4.10 16.60
N ASP A 72 7.10 -4.63 17.45
CA ASP A 72 7.18 -6.07 17.74
C ASP A 72 5.90 -6.57 18.42
N MET A 73 5.32 -5.78 19.33
CA MET A 73 4.04 -6.12 19.96
C MET A 73 2.90 -6.16 18.93
N VAL A 74 2.88 -5.22 17.99
CA VAL A 74 1.88 -5.19 16.91
C VAL A 74 2.05 -6.39 15.97
N LEU A 75 3.29 -6.79 15.68
CA LEU A 75 3.54 -7.99 14.88
C LEU A 75 3.09 -9.26 15.59
N GLU A 76 3.33 -9.38 16.90
CA GLU A 76 2.89 -10.52 17.70
C GLU A 76 1.36 -10.59 17.77
N GLU A 77 0.69 -9.46 17.97
CA GLU A 77 -0.77 -9.40 18.13
C GLU A 77 -1.52 -9.63 16.82
N TYR A 78 -1.05 -9.06 15.70
CA TYR A 78 -1.80 -9.05 14.44
C TYR A 78 -1.19 -9.93 13.35
N GLY A 79 0.10 -10.24 13.38
CA GLY A 79 0.78 -11.06 12.37
C GLY A 79 0.82 -10.46 10.96
N VAL A 80 0.49 -9.19 10.77
CA VAL A 80 0.41 -8.53 9.45
C VAL A 80 1.47 -7.45 9.32
N VAL A 81 2.45 -7.64 8.43
CA VAL A 81 3.48 -6.62 8.13
C VAL A 81 2.95 -5.61 7.10
N ASN A 82 2.53 -6.07 5.92
CA ASN A 82 2.04 -5.20 4.85
C ASN A 82 0.54 -5.40 4.59
N ARG A 83 -0.08 -4.39 3.99
CA ARG A 83 -1.43 -4.51 3.43
C ARG A 83 -1.47 -3.97 2.02
N TYR A 84 -2.18 -4.70 1.16
CA TYR A 84 -2.47 -4.36 -0.21
C TYR A 84 -3.99 -4.12 -0.31
N GLU A 85 -4.39 -2.92 -0.69
CA GLU A 85 -5.80 -2.51 -0.78
C GLU A 85 -6.13 -2.08 -2.20
N LEU A 86 -7.28 -2.54 -2.68
CA LEU A 86 -7.91 -2.10 -3.91
C LEU A 86 -9.16 -1.30 -3.53
N GLN A 87 -9.25 -0.05 -3.98
CA GLN A 87 -10.44 0.76 -3.84
C GLN A 87 -11.07 0.95 -5.22
N LEU A 88 -12.32 0.51 -5.34
CA LEU A 88 -13.12 0.56 -6.56
C LEU A 88 -14.34 1.43 -6.31
N ARG A 89 -14.83 2.12 -7.35
CA ARG A 89 -16.09 2.87 -7.33
C ARG A 89 -16.92 2.54 -8.57
N GLU A 90 -18.22 2.79 -8.43
CA GLU A 90 -19.20 2.70 -9.53
C GLU A 90 -19.17 1.31 -10.21
N HIS A 91 -19.23 1.29 -11.54
CA HIS A 91 -19.29 0.07 -12.34
C HIS A 91 -18.16 -0.93 -12.05
N TYR A 92 -16.96 -0.48 -11.66
CA TYR A 92 -15.88 -1.40 -11.25
C TYR A 92 -16.20 -2.12 -9.94
N ALA A 93 -16.83 -1.43 -8.99
CA ALA A 93 -17.22 -2.05 -7.72
C ALA A 93 -18.38 -3.04 -7.94
N GLU A 94 -19.37 -2.66 -8.75
CA GLU A 94 -20.48 -3.54 -9.11
C GLU A 94 -19.97 -4.82 -9.78
N PHE A 95 -19.13 -4.67 -10.81
CA PHE A 95 -18.55 -5.80 -11.54
C PHE A 95 -17.78 -6.77 -10.64
N VAL A 96 -16.93 -6.27 -9.73
CA VAL A 96 -16.17 -7.14 -8.83
C VAL A 96 -17.06 -7.86 -7.83
N ILE A 97 -18.12 -7.21 -7.32
CA ILE A 97 -19.06 -7.87 -6.43
C ILE A 97 -19.85 -8.95 -7.18
N GLU A 98 -20.29 -8.68 -8.40
CA GLU A 98 -20.96 -9.68 -9.24
C GLU A 98 -20.07 -10.90 -9.50
N GLU A 99 -18.78 -10.69 -9.81
CA GLU A 99 -17.84 -11.78 -10.02
C GLU A 99 -17.51 -12.55 -8.72
N LEU A 100 -17.44 -11.88 -7.57
CA LEU A 100 -17.23 -12.54 -6.27
C LEU A 100 -18.46 -13.28 -5.74
N ALA A 101 -19.66 -12.90 -6.18
CA ALA A 101 -20.91 -13.53 -5.78
C ALA A 101 -21.27 -14.77 -6.61
N ARG A 102 -20.48 -15.07 -7.66
CA ARG A 102 -20.58 -16.31 -8.45
C ARG A 102 -19.93 -17.49 -7.73
#